data_AF-A0A8T1RYU1-F1
#
_entry.id   AF-A0A8T1RYU1-F1
#
_cell.length_a   1.000
_cell.length_b   1.000
_cell.length_c   1.000
_cell.angle_alpha   90.00
_cell.angle_beta   90.00
_cell.angle_gamma   90.00
#
_symmetry.space_group_name_H-M   'P 1'
#
loop_
_entity.id
_entity.type
_entity.pdbx_description
1 polymer ?
#
loop_
_entity_poly.entity_id
_entity_poly.type
_entity_poly.pdbx_seq_one_letter_code
_entity_poly.pdbx_strand_id
1 'polypeptide(L)'
;MALPAGLWAAWIQLVLSAGATSQALGVAGAPVSEPQVAVFCGKLTMHRNLQTGGWDPDAAGARSCFRSRQEILAYCQEVYPELQITNAVEGTQPVTIDNWCKKGRPQCKGHRHIVVPYRCLVGEFVSEALLVPDTCKFLHQEKMDSCESYVYWHGVAKEACSGEGLELHSYGMLLPCGADRFRGVEYVCCPSRPLPVQLEEPTLVPRNMAHLKEEPRR
;
A
#
# COMPACT_ATOMS: atom_id res chain seq x y z
N MET A 1 -20.14 73.03 -58.06
CA MET A 1 -21.09 71.97 -57.68
C MET A 1 -20.34 70.64 -57.65
N ALA A 2 -20.65 69.80 -56.67
CA ALA A 2 -20.19 68.41 -56.42
C ALA A 2 -18.84 68.19 -55.67
N LEU A 3 -18.98 67.63 -54.46
CA LEU A 3 -18.04 66.88 -53.61
C LEU A 3 -18.14 65.36 -53.96
N PRO A 4 -17.37 64.44 -53.34
CA PRO A 4 -15.91 64.37 -53.30
C PRO A 4 -15.35 62.92 -53.51
N ALA A 5 -14.02 62.88 -53.67
CA ALA A 5 -13.06 61.88 -53.20
C ALA A 5 -13.48 60.40 -53.05
N GLY A 6 -12.96 59.58 -53.95
CA GLY A 6 -12.85 58.14 -53.76
C GLY A 6 -11.58 57.60 -54.44
N LEU A 7 -10.79 56.88 -53.63
CA LEU A 7 -10.06 55.68 -54.02
C LEU A 7 -8.89 55.86 -54.98
N TRP A 8 -7.65 55.91 -54.43
CA TRP A 8 -6.50 55.06 -54.81
C TRP A 8 -5.13 55.77 -54.69
N ALA A 9 -4.46 55.66 -53.54
CA ALA A 9 -3.00 55.74 -53.49
C ALA A 9 -2.49 55.32 -52.10
N ALA A 10 -1.87 54.15 -52.01
CA ALA A 10 -0.64 53.92 -51.24
C ALA A 10 -0.33 52.42 -51.24
N TRP A 11 0.50 52.02 -52.20
CA TRP A 11 1.30 50.81 -52.09
C TRP A 11 2.62 51.13 -51.37
N ILE A 12 3.20 50.08 -50.78
CA ILE A 12 4.62 49.87 -50.42
C ILE A 12 4.96 49.94 -48.90
N GLN A 13 4.87 48.75 -48.31
CA GLN A 13 5.80 48.08 -47.40
C GLN A 13 6.28 48.82 -46.13
N LEU A 14 5.85 48.29 -44.98
CA LEU A 14 6.64 48.32 -43.75
C LEU A 14 6.51 46.99 -42.99
N VAL A 15 7.61 46.23 -43.06
CA VAL A 15 8.29 45.49 -41.98
C VAL A 15 7.53 44.41 -41.17
N LEU A 16 8.09 43.20 -41.29
CA LEU A 16 8.16 42.10 -40.34
C LEU A 16 7.56 42.31 -38.95
N SER A 17 6.49 41.55 -38.66
CA SER A 17 6.44 40.67 -37.48
C SER A 17 5.19 39.77 -37.57
N ALA A 18 5.20 38.80 -38.49
CA ALA A 18 4.34 37.62 -38.35
C ALA A 18 4.98 36.70 -37.30
N GLY A 19 5.02 37.16 -36.05
CA GLY A 19 5.19 36.25 -34.92
C GLY A 19 3.88 35.50 -34.78
N ALA A 20 3.85 34.26 -35.25
CA ALA A 20 2.82 33.32 -34.83
C ALA A 20 2.90 33.24 -33.31
N THR A 21 1.95 33.86 -32.60
CA THR A 21 1.72 33.54 -31.20
C THR A 21 1.09 32.16 -31.18
N SER A 22 1.95 31.14 -31.25
CA SER A 22 1.64 29.84 -30.67
C SER A 22 1.45 30.09 -29.18
N GLN A 23 0.22 30.42 -28.77
CA GLN A 23 -0.19 30.13 -27.42
C GLN A 23 -0.15 28.61 -27.31
N ALA A 24 1.01 28.08 -26.93
CA ALA A 24 1.02 26.86 -26.19
C ALA A 24 0.14 27.15 -24.97
N LEU A 25 -1.11 26.71 -25.02
CA LEU A 25 -1.87 26.42 -23.82
C LEU A 25 -1.07 25.32 -23.13
N GLY A 26 -0.03 25.73 -22.41
CA GLY A 26 0.49 24.97 -21.31
C GLY A 26 -0.70 24.80 -20.39
N VAL A 27 -1.33 23.63 -20.46
CA VAL A 27 -2.15 23.15 -19.37
C VAL A 27 -1.17 23.03 -18.22
N ALA A 28 -0.99 24.11 -17.48
CA ALA A 28 -0.38 24.08 -16.16
C ALA A 28 -1.29 23.13 -15.38
N GLY A 29 -0.87 21.87 -15.27
CA GLY A 29 -1.52 20.92 -14.39
C GLY A 29 -1.56 21.58 -13.03
N ALA A 30 -2.76 21.94 -12.58
CA ALA A 30 -2.97 22.41 -11.22
C ALA A 30 -2.25 21.44 -10.26
N PRO A 31 -1.65 21.93 -9.16
CA PRO A 31 -0.99 21.05 -8.22
C PRO A 31 -1.99 20.02 -7.71
N VAL A 32 -1.88 18.80 -8.23
CA VAL A 32 -2.73 17.68 -7.84
C VAL A 32 -2.29 17.30 -6.44
N SER A 33 -3.12 17.58 -5.45
CA SER A 33 -2.87 17.14 -4.09
C SER A 33 -2.83 15.61 -4.05
N GLU A 34 -2.02 15.03 -3.17
CA GLU A 34 -1.98 13.58 -3.01
C GLU A 34 -3.33 13.05 -2.49
N PRO A 35 -3.88 11.95 -3.04
CA PRO A 35 -5.12 11.34 -2.57
C PRO A 35 -4.96 10.76 -1.16
N GLN A 36 -5.79 11.24 -0.24
CA GLN A 36 -5.76 10.87 1.16
C GLN A 36 -7.18 10.70 1.72
N VAL A 37 -7.33 9.87 2.74
CA VAL A 37 -8.59 9.68 3.47
C VAL A 37 -8.35 9.78 4.97
N ALA A 38 -9.24 10.45 5.68
CA ALA A 38 -9.12 10.70 7.11
C ALA A 38 -10.34 10.14 7.84
N VAL A 39 -10.07 9.43 8.94
CA VAL A 39 -11.06 8.63 9.65
C VAL A 39 -11.15 9.08 11.11
N PHE A 40 -12.37 9.22 11.62
CA PHE A 40 -12.65 9.55 13.01
C PHE A 40 -14.02 8.98 13.37
N CYS A 41 -14.03 7.98 14.24
CA CYS A 41 -15.22 7.22 14.59
C CYS A 41 -16.35 8.14 15.10
N GLY A 42 -17.59 7.86 14.67
CA GLY A 42 -18.77 8.64 15.03
C GLY A 42 -18.98 9.91 14.19
N LYS A 43 -18.08 10.20 13.25
CA LYS A 43 -18.20 11.27 12.26
C LYS A 43 -17.99 10.72 10.85
N LEU A 44 -18.40 11.46 9.83
CA LEU A 44 -18.26 11.01 8.44
C LEU A 44 -16.79 10.96 8.03
N THR A 45 -16.40 9.91 7.32
CA THR A 45 -15.07 9.81 6.70
C THR A 45 -14.85 11.03 5.80
N MET A 46 -13.64 11.60 5.81
CA MET A 46 -13.25 12.71 4.93
C MET A 46 -12.26 12.21 3.88
N HIS A 47 -12.28 12.79 2.68
CA HIS A 47 -11.30 12.55 1.62
C HIS A 47 -10.76 13.89 1.10
N ARG A 48 -9.54 13.85 0.57
CA ARG A 48 -8.84 15.04 0.10
C ARG A 48 -9.26 15.40 -1.32
N ASN A 49 -9.74 16.61 -1.51
CA ASN A 49 -10.05 17.12 -2.83
C ASN A 49 -8.75 17.40 -3.60
N LEU A 50 -8.54 16.70 -4.72
CA LEU A 50 -7.27 16.78 -5.45
C LEU A 50 -7.03 18.14 -6.12
N GLN A 51 -8.11 18.89 -6.41
CA GLN A 51 -8.05 20.18 -7.07
C GLN A 51 -7.86 21.33 -6.07
N THR A 52 -8.61 21.31 -4.97
CA THR A 52 -8.57 22.40 -3.97
C THR A 52 -7.59 22.14 -2.85
N GLY A 53 -7.16 20.88 -2.65
CA GLY A 53 -6.35 20.44 -1.52
C GLY A 53 -7.09 20.37 -0.18
N GLY A 54 -8.38 20.75 -0.16
CA GLY A 54 -9.25 20.73 1.02
C GLY A 54 -9.79 19.32 1.36
N TRP A 55 -10.63 19.25 2.38
CA TRP A 55 -11.23 17.99 2.86
C TRP A 55 -12.74 18.00 2.62
N ASP A 56 -13.20 17.04 1.84
CA ASP A 56 -14.61 16.81 1.54
C ASP A 56 -15.14 15.61 2.35
N PRO A 57 -16.37 15.65 2.88
CA PRO A 57 -16.96 14.52 3.59
C PRO A 57 -17.39 13.42 2.61
N ASP A 58 -17.61 12.23 3.16
CA ASP A 58 -18.26 11.13 2.48
C ASP A 58 -19.55 11.57 1.78
N ALA A 59 -19.56 11.52 0.45
CA ALA A 59 -20.66 12.03 -0.36
C ALA A 59 -21.98 11.30 -0.09
N ALA A 60 -21.92 10.00 0.24
CA ALA A 60 -23.07 9.20 0.62
C ALA A 60 -23.57 9.46 2.05
N GLY A 61 -22.78 10.15 2.89
CA GLY A 61 -23.11 10.43 4.28
C GLY A 61 -23.25 9.19 5.16
N ALA A 62 -22.63 8.07 4.77
CA ALA A 62 -22.82 6.76 5.38
C ALA A 62 -21.55 6.21 6.06
N ARG A 63 -20.37 6.47 5.47
CA ARG A 63 -19.07 5.97 5.95
C ARG A 63 -18.58 6.78 7.14
N SER A 64 -18.01 6.12 8.15
CA SER A 64 -17.51 6.80 9.36
C SER A 64 -16.15 6.29 9.82
N CYS A 65 -16.06 5.00 10.09
CA CYS A 65 -14.81 4.34 10.44
C CYS A 65 -14.77 2.95 9.84
N PHE A 66 -13.56 2.44 9.69
CA PHE A 66 -13.27 1.17 9.05
C PHE A 66 -12.62 0.22 10.05
N ARG A 67 -12.81 -1.08 9.87
CA ARG A 67 -12.25 -2.13 10.74
C ARG A 67 -10.92 -2.68 10.25
N SER A 68 -10.61 -2.47 8.98
CA SER A 68 -9.41 -3.02 8.35
C SER A 68 -8.84 -2.06 7.31
N ARG A 69 -7.56 -2.29 6.95
CA ARG A 69 -6.87 -1.56 5.87
C ARG A 69 -7.57 -1.75 4.52
N GLN A 70 -8.12 -2.95 4.30
CA GLN A 70 -8.84 -3.32 3.07
C GLN A 70 -10.12 -2.49 2.90
N GLU A 71 -10.86 -2.24 3.99
CA GLU A 71 -12.03 -1.36 3.94
C GLU A 71 -11.63 0.10 3.59
N ILE A 72 -10.47 0.55 4.06
CA ILE A 72 -9.92 1.87 3.72
C ILE A 72 -9.51 1.93 2.24
N LEU A 73 -8.82 0.89 1.74
CA LEU A 73 -8.46 0.78 0.34
C LEU A 73 -9.70 0.81 -0.57
N ALA A 74 -10.74 0.04 -0.23
CA ALA A 74 -12.00 0.04 -0.96
C ALA A 74 -12.63 1.44 -0.97
N TYR A 75 -12.58 2.16 0.15
CA TYR A 75 -13.05 3.55 0.21
C TYR A 75 -12.21 4.50 -0.66
N CYS A 76 -10.89 4.39 -0.64
CA CYS A 76 -10.00 5.16 -1.53
C CYS A 76 -10.36 4.94 -3.01
N GLN A 77 -10.62 3.69 -3.42
CA GLN A 77 -11.03 3.35 -4.78
C GLN A 77 -12.42 3.92 -5.13
N GLU A 78 -13.33 3.95 -4.15
CA GLU A 78 -14.67 4.52 -4.30
C GLU A 78 -14.62 6.04 -4.54
N VAL A 79 -13.80 6.78 -3.78
CA VAL A 79 -13.73 8.26 -3.86
C VAL A 79 -12.76 8.79 -4.91
N TYR A 80 -11.80 7.98 -5.37
CA TYR A 80 -10.85 8.33 -6.44
C TYR A 80 -10.93 7.34 -7.62
N PRO A 81 -12.09 7.24 -8.32
CA PRO A 81 -12.31 6.22 -9.35
C PRO A 81 -11.41 6.37 -10.58
N GLU A 82 -10.93 7.59 -10.84
CA GLU A 82 -10.03 7.90 -11.97
C GLU A 82 -8.56 7.55 -11.67
N LEU A 83 -8.24 7.14 -10.44
CA LEU A 83 -6.89 6.78 -10.03
C LEU A 83 -6.77 5.26 -9.85
N GLN A 84 -5.65 4.70 -10.29
CA GLN A 84 -5.31 3.31 -10.03
C GLN A 84 -4.79 3.12 -8.60
N ILE A 85 -5.70 3.22 -7.62
CA ILE A 85 -5.37 3.02 -6.20
C ILE A 85 -5.18 1.53 -5.92
N THR A 86 -3.97 1.14 -5.55
CA THR A 86 -3.60 -0.26 -5.30
C THR A 86 -3.33 -0.57 -3.84
N ASN A 87 -3.05 0.44 -3.03
CA ASN A 87 -2.80 0.25 -1.60
C ASN A 87 -3.23 1.48 -0.78
N ALA A 88 -3.45 1.29 0.51
CA ALA A 88 -3.75 2.36 1.45
C ALA A 88 -2.87 2.19 2.69
N VAL A 89 -2.07 3.19 3.00
CA VAL A 89 -1.12 3.15 4.13
C VAL A 89 -1.37 4.32 5.06
N GLU A 90 -1.20 4.11 6.36
CA GLU A 90 -1.27 5.22 7.31
C GLU A 90 -0.15 6.22 7.01
N GLY A 91 -0.46 7.51 7.04
CA GLY A 91 0.51 8.57 6.85
C GLY A 91 1.49 8.67 8.03
N THR A 92 2.53 9.48 7.86
CA THR A 92 3.52 9.72 8.92
C THR A 92 3.28 11.02 9.68
N GLN A 93 2.45 11.92 9.14
CA GLN A 93 2.24 13.25 9.69
C GLN A 93 0.76 13.46 10.05
N PRO A 94 0.49 14.01 11.25
CA PRO A 94 -0.86 14.39 11.62
C PRO A 94 -1.30 15.64 10.84
N VAL A 95 -2.60 15.70 10.55
CA VAL A 95 -3.26 16.85 9.93
C VAL A 95 -4.38 17.35 10.81
N THR A 96 -4.61 18.66 10.79
CA THR A 96 -5.77 19.28 11.47
C THR A 96 -6.89 19.45 10.45
N ILE A 97 -8.07 18.92 10.76
CA ILE A 97 -9.26 19.05 9.90
C ILE A 97 -10.38 19.71 10.71
N ASP A 98 -10.81 20.88 10.28
CA ASP A 98 -11.93 21.62 10.87
C ASP A 98 -13.29 21.09 10.35
N ASN A 99 -14.38 21.50 11.01
CA ASN A 99 -15.75 21.33 10.49
C ASN A 99 -16.16 19.91 10.10
N TRP A 100 -15.69 18.87 10.79
CA TRP A 100 -16.11 17.49 10.48
C TRP A 100 -17.64 17.29 10.57
N CYS A 101 -18.20 16.62 9.57
CA CYS A 101 -19.62 16.29 9.50
C CYS A 101 -19.97 15.10 10.40
N LYS A 102 -21.12 15.18 11.10
CA LYS A 102 -21.66 14.04 11.86
C LYS A 102 -22.52 13.17 10.96
N LYS A 103 -22.51 11.86 11.18
CA LYS A 103 -23.38 10.93 10.45
C LYS A 103 -24.85 11.33 10.59
N GLY A 104 -25.57 11.39 9.47
CA GLY A 104 -26.98 11.77 9.43
C GLY A 104 -27.29 13.25 9.71
N ARG A 105 -26.29 14.14 9.70
CA ARG A 105 -26.51 15.60 9.82
C ARG A 105 -25.98 16.36 8.60
N PRO A 106 -26.78 17.28 8.01
CA PRO A 106 -26.39 18.00 6.80
C PRO A 106 -25.39 19.13 7.06
N GLN A 107 -25.29 19.65 8.29
CA GLN A 107 -24.36 20.72 8.62
C GLN A 107 -23.07 20.20 9.25
N CYS A 108 -21.96 20.51 8.58
CA CYS A 108 -20.61 20.23 9.00
C CYS A 108 -20.11 21.38 9.90
N LYS A 109 -20.56 21.37 11.15
CA LYS A 109 -20.18 22.36 12.17
C LYS A 109 -19.64 21.65 13.39
N GLY A 110 -18.43 22.01 13.83
CA GLY A 110 -17.84 21.42 15.03
C GLY A 110 -16.37 21.76 15.22
N HIS A 111 -15.80 21.21 16.30
CA HIS A 111 -14.40 21.36 16.63
C HIS A 111 -13.49 20.70 15.60
N ARG A 112 -12.27 21.24 15.48
CA ARG A 112 -11.17 20.65 14.73
C ARG A 112 -10.67 19.37 15.39
N HIS A 113 -10.25 18.41 14.56
CA HIS A 113 -9.63 17.16 15.00
C HIS A 113 -8.26 17.03 14.38
N ILE A 114 -7.31 16.51 15.15
CA ILE A 114 -5.98 16.17 14.67
C ILE A 114 -5.95 14.66 14.46
N VAL A 115 -5.71 14.24 13.23
CA VAL A 115 -5.73 12.82 12.83
C VAL A 115 -4.54 12.53 11.92
N VAL A 116 -4.09 11.27 11.90
CA VAL A 116 -3.15 10.80 10.89
C VAL A 116 -3.97 10.25 9.71
N PRO A 117 -3.89 10.85 8.51
CA PRO A 117 -4.67 10.38 7.38
C PRO A 117 -4.02 9.16 6.74
N TYR A 118 -4.81 8.33 6.09
CA TYR A 118 -4.32 7.27 5.21
C TYR A 118 -4.03 7.86 3.83
N ARG A 119 -2.88 7.50 3.27
CA ARG A 119 -2.47 7.81 1.90
C ARG A 119 -3.00 6.71 0.98
N CYS A 120 -3.70 7.10 -0.08
CA CYS A 120 -4.19 6.18 -1.10
C CYS A 120 -3.11 6.08 -2.19
N LEU A 121 -2.34 5.00 -2.21
CA LEU A 121 -1.19 4.86 -3.10
C LEU A 121 -1.65 4.56 -4.54
N VAL A 122 -1.21 5.41 -5.47
CA VAL A 122 -1.45 5.27 -6.90
C VAL A 122 -0.28 4.52 -7.54
N GLY A 123 -0.59 3.59 -8.44
CA GLY A 123 0.40 2.92 -9.28
C GLY A 123 0.27 1.42 -9.24
N GLU A 124 1.23 0.74 -9.86
CA GLU A 124 1.24 -0.72 -9.87
C GLU A 124 1.35 -1.27 -8.45
N PHE A 125 0.58 -2.33 -8.18
CA PHE A 125 0.63 -3.00 -6.90
C PHE A 125 2.03 -3.56 -6.65
N VAL A 126 2.61 -3.21 -5.50
CA VAL A 126 3.87 -3.79 -5.01
C VAL A 126 3.54 -4.64 -3.80
N SER A 127 3.96 -5.92 -3.82
CA SER A 127 3.73 -6.84 -2.72
C SER A 127 4.60 -6.49 -1.51
N GLU A 128 4.21 -6.99 -0.33
CA GLU A 128 4.97 -6.79 0.90
C GLU A 128 6.28 -7.60 0.83
N ALA A 129 7.42 -6.99 1.15
CA ALA A 129 8.70 -7.69 1.11
C ALA A 129 8.78 -8.77 2.21
N LEU A 130 8.84 -10.04 1.81
CA LEU A 130 9.03 -11.15 2.74
C LEU A 130 10.51 -11.36 3.08
N LEU A 131 10.80 -11.50 4.37
CA LEU A 131 12.13 -11.91 4.83
C LEU A 131 12.30 -13.41 4.62
N VAL A 132 13.46 -13.80 4.11
CA VAL A 132 13.81 -15.21 3.85
C VAL A 132 14.97 -15.58 4.77
N PRO A 133 14.71 -16.28 5.90
CA PRO A 133 15.77 -16.74 6.79
C PRO A 133 16.67 -17.79 6.11
N ASP A 134 17.84 -18.02 6.70
CA ASP A 134 18.74 -19.09 6.26
C ASP A 134 18.00 -20.44 6.23
N THR A 135 18.34 -21.28 5.25
CA THR A 135 17.76 -22.61 4.99
C THR A 135 16.29 -22.62 4.53
N CYS A 136 15.63 -21.47 4.49
CA CYS A 136 14.28 -21.33 3.93
C CYS A 136 14.32 -21.07 2.42
N LYS A 137 13.20 -21.30 1.75
CA LYS A 137 13.01 -21.04 0.32
C LYS A 137 11.90 -20.03 0.12
N PHE A 138 12.10 -19.07 -0.77
CA PHE A 138 11.05 -18.17 -1.27
C PHE A 138 10.48 -18.69 -2.58
N LEU A 139 9.15 -18.74 -2.68
CA LEU A 139 8.40 -19.23 -3.84
C LEU A 139 7.22 -18.31 -4.10
N HIS A 140 6.61 -18.43 -5.29
CA HIS A 140 5.35 -17.78 -5.61
C HIS A 140 4.51 -18.63 -6.58
N GLN A 141 3.20 -18.39 -6.61
CA GLN A 141 2.26 -19.00 -7.55
C GLN A 141 1.20 -18.00 -7.97
N GLU A 142 0.88 -17.96 -9.27
CA GLU A 142 -0.08 -17.04 -9.88
C GLU A 142 -1.03 -17.78 -10.83
N LYS A 143 -2.28 -17.32 -10.90
CA LYS A 143 -3.36 -17.81 -11.76
C LYS A 143 -4.13 -16.63 -12.34
N MET A 144 -3.78 -16.21 -13.55
CA MET A 144 -4.35 -15.00 -14.17
C MET A 144 -5.84 -15.10 -14.48
N ASP A 145 -6.35 -16.32 -14.64
CA ASP A 145 -7.74 -16.66 -14.90
C ASP A 145 -8.59 -16.77 -13.62
N SER A 146 -7.97 -16.86 -12.45
CA SER A 146 -8.67 -16.86 -11.16
C SER A 146 -8.54 -15.52 -10.45
N CYS A 147 -9.52 -15.23 -9.60
CA CYS A 147 -9.46 -14.13 -8.65
C CYS A 147 -9.98 -14.74 -7.35
N GLU A 148 -9.14 -14.86 -6.33
CA GLU A 148 -9.44 -15.64 -5.13
C GLU A 148 -9.14 -14.89 -3.84
N SER A 149 -9.71 -15.37 -2.74
CA SER A 149 -9.58 -14.71 -1.43
C SER A 149 -8.21 -14.92 -0.80
N TYR A 150 -7.90 -14.09 0.19
CA TYR A 150 -6.70 -14.23 1.03
C TYR A 150 -6.57 -15.64 1.64
N VAL A 151 -7.68 -16.19 2.16
CA VAL A 151 -7.70 -17.51 2.82
C VAL A 151 -7.41 -18.65 1.82
N TYR A 152 -7.93 -18.54 0.60
CA TYR A 152 -7.63 -19.51 -0.47
C TYR A 152 -6.12 -19.58 -0.73
N TRP A 153 -5.51 -18.42 -0.96
CA TRP A 153 -4.09 -18.32 -1.26
C TRP A 153 -3.19 -18.73 -0.09
N HIS A 154 -3.59 -18.45 1.15
CA HIS A 154 -2.93 -19.01 2.33
C HIS A 154 -2.96 -20.55 2.33
N GLY A 155 -4.10 -21.16 1.99
CA GLY A 155 -4.23 -22.61 1.87
C GLY A 155 -3.30 -23.19 0.82
N VAL A 156 -3.23 -22.56 -0.35
CA VAL A 156 -2.32 -22.93 -1.45
C VAL A 156 -0.85 -22.88 -1.01
N ALA A 157 -0.41 -21.78 -0.38
CA ALA A 157 0.96 -21.65 0.11
C ALA A 157 1.29 -22.70 1.18
N LYS A 158 0.35 -22.96 2.09
CA LYS A 158 0.52 -23.96 3.15
C LYS A 158 0.67 -25.36 2.57
N GLU A 159 -0.21 -25.75 1.66
CA GLU A 159 -0.17 -27.06 1.00
C GLU A 159 1.12 -27.25 0.19
N ALA A 160 1.57 -26.21 -0.52
CA ALA A 160 2.81 -26.24 -1.28
C ALA A 160 4.03 -26.50 -0.38
N CYS A 161 4.16 -25.81 0.76
CA CYS A 161 5.25 -26.07 1.71
C CYS A 161 5.16 -27.49 2.30
N SER A 162 3.96 -27.91 2.72
CA SER A 162 3.75 -29.23 3.31
C SER A 162 4.04 -30.37 2.32
N GLY A 163 3.80 -30.16 1.02
CA GLY A 163 4.15 -31.10 -0.04
C GLY A 163 5.65 -31.37 -0.17
N GLU A 164 6.50 -30.42 0.26
CA GLU A 164 7.97 -30.59 0.35
C GLU A 164 8.45 -31.03 1.75
N GLY A 165 7.55 -31.31 2.69
CA GLY A 165 7.90 -31.60 4.08
C GLY A 165 8.45 -30.38 4.84
N LEU A 166 8.06 -29.17 4.42
CA LEU A 166 8.42 -27.90 5.04
C LEU A 166 7.18 -27.25 5.68
N GLU A 167 7.41 -26.24 6.51
CA GLU A 167 6.37 -25.42 7.13
C GLU A 167 6.28 -24.04 6.47
N LEU A 168 5.05 -23.54 6.32
CA LEU A 168 4.82 -22.18 5.84
C LEU A 168 5.26 -21.18 6.91
N HIS A 169 6.27 -20.37 6.60
CA HIS A 169 6.84 -19.38 7.51
C HIS A 169 6.17 -18.02 7.38
N SER A 170 6.07 -17.49 6.16
CA SER A 170 5.42 -16.22 5.84
C SER A 170 4.85 -16.25 4.42
N TYR A 171 3.92 -15.36 4.10
CA TYR A 171 3.32 -15.24 2.77
C TYR A 171 2.74 -13.84 2.53
N GLY A 172 2.61 -13.48 1.27
CA GLY A 172 2.08 -12.21 0.77
C GLY A 172 1.22 -12.42 -0.46
N MET A 173 0.23 -11.56 -0.67
CA MET A 173 -0.65 -11.66 -1.83
C MET A 173 -0.05 -10.96 -3.05
N LEU A 174 -0.28 -11.53 -4.23
CA LEU A 174 0.14 -10.99 -5.51
C LEU A 174 -1.06 -10.60 -6.38
N LEU A 175 -0.88 -9.56 -7.20
CA LEU A 175 -1.79 -9.20 -8.28
C LEU A 175 -3.25 -9.01 -7.81
N PRO A 176 -3.59 -7.90 -7.13
CA PRO A 176 -4.96 -7.61 -6.73
C PRO A 176 -5.87 -7.56 -7.96
N CYS A 177 -7.03 -8.21 -7.86
CA CYS A 177 -8.04 -8.29 -8.92
C CYS A 177 -9.43 -7.87 -8.47
N GLY A 178 -9.59 -7.52 -7.19
CA GLY A 178 -10.82 -7.01 -6.61
C GLY A 178 -10.61 -6.66 -5.13
N ALA A 179 -11.67 -6.17 -4.48
CA ALA A 179 -11.63 -5.87 -3.06
C ALA A 179 -11.34 -7.15 -2.25
N ASP A 180 -10.17 -7.22 -1.61
CA ASP A 180 -9.66 -8.38 -0.86
C ASP A 180 -9.56 -9.68 -1.69
N ARG A 181 -9.28 -9.54 -2.99
CA ARG A 181 -9.10 -10.67 -3.91
C ARG A 181 -7.87 -10.51 -4.78
N PHE A 182 -7.21 -11.63 -5.05
CA PHE A 182 -5.85 -11.70 -5.60
C PHE A 182 -5.72 -12.81 -6.63
N ARG A 183 -4.75 -12.67 -7.54
CA ARG A 183 -4.44 -13.69 -8.56
C ARG A 183 -3.21 -14.51 -8.23
N GLY A 184 -2.56 -14.28 -7.09
CA GLY A 184 -1.42 -15.09 -6.69
C GLY A 184 -1.00 -14.90 -5.25
N VAL A 185 0.03 -15.64 -4.87
CA VAL A 185 0.66 -15.64 -3.55
C VAL A 185 2.16 -15.84 -3.69
N GLU A 186 2.94 -15.10 -2.91
CA GLU A 186 4.35 -15.37 -2.63
C GLU A 186 4.48 -15.87 -1.19
N TYR A 187 5.42 -16.77 -0.93
CA TYR A 187 5.54 -17.44 0.35
C TYR A 187 6.94 -17.97 0.62
N VAL A 188 7.25 -18.12 1.92
CA VAL A 188 8.51 -18.65 2.42
C VAL A 188 8.25 -19.97 3.13
N CYS A 189 8.86 -21.05 2.65
CA CYS A 189 8.84 -22.35 3.31
C CYS A 189 10.15 -22.57 4.08
N CYS A 190 10.06 -23.05 5.32
CA CYS A 190 11.23 -23.31 6.18
C CYS A 190 11.17 -24.74 6.73
N PRO A 191 12.32 -25.37 7.04
CA PRO A 191 12.33 -26.62 7.79
C PRO A 191 11.59 -26.46 9.13
N SER A 192 10.80 -27.45 9.52
CA SER A 192 10.28 -27.53 10.89
C SER A 192 11.47 -27.47 11.83
N ARG A 193 11.46 -26.57 12.83
CA ARG A 193 12.58 -26.44 13.78
C ARG A 193 12.99 -27.84 14.26
N PRO A 194 14.28 -28.21 14.20
CA PRO A 194 14.72 -29.44 14.83
C PRO A 194 14.30 -29.39 16.30
N LEU A 195 13.64 -30.45 16.79
CA LEU A 195 13.50 -30.65 18.22
C LEU A 195 14.90 -30.55 18.85
N PRO A 196 15.04 -29.99 20.07
CA PRO A 196 16.35 -29.92 20.71
C PRO A 196 16.98 -31.30 20.70
N VAL A 197 18.13 -31.43 20.04
CA VAL A 197 18.95 -32.64 20.09
C VAL A 197 19.22 -32.89 21.57
N GLN A 198 18.75 -34.02 22.11
CA GLN A 198 19.17 -34.45 23.42
C GLN A 198 20.69 -34.59 23.35
N LEU A 199 21.41 -33.73 24.07
CA LEU A 199 22.84 -33.86 24.27
C LEU A 199 23.09 -35.28 24.80
N GLU A 200 23.66 -36.16 23.96
CA GLU A 200 24.15 -37.45 24.41
C GLU A 200 25.17 -37.21 25.53
N GLU A 201 24.89 -37.82 26.68
CA GLU A 201 25.70 -37.74 27.87
C GLU A 201 27.08 -38.38 27.60
N PRO A 202 28.21 -37.71 27.90
CA PRO A 202 29.51 -38.28 27.63
C PRO A 202 29.72 -39.54 28.45
N THR A 203 29.89 -40.68 27.78
CA THR A 203 30.23 -41.96 28.40
C THR A 203 31.56 -41.83 29.16
N LEU A 204 31.49 -42.00 30.48
CA LEU A 204 32.63 -42.06 31.38
C LEU A 204 33.51 -43.28 31.02
N VAL A 205 34.74 -43.01 30.59
CA VAL A 205 35.77 -44.02 30.30
C VAL A 205 36.21 -44.70 31.61
N PRO A 206 36.28 -46.04 31.70
CA PRO A 206 36.72 -46.71 32.92
C PRO A 206 38.23 -46.61 33.08
N ARG A 207 38.69 -45.98 34.17
CA ARG A 207 40.11 -45.93 34.54
C ARG A 207 40.43 -47.08 35.51
N ASN A 208 40.74 -48.25 34.96
CA ASN A 208 41.43 -49.29 35.70
C ASN A 208 42.94 -49.10 35.53
N MET A 209 43.65 -48.82 36.63
CA MET A 209 44.92 -49.42 37.07
C MET A 209 45.65 -48.47 38.02
N ALA A 210 45.71 -48.87 39.29
CA ALA A 210 46.95 -49.03 40.08
C ALA A 210 46.63 -48.88 41.57
N HIS A 211 46.46 -50.02 42.26
CA HIS A 211 46.66 -50.09 43.70
C HIS A 211 47.60 -51.27 43.97
N LEU A 212 48.89 -51.09 43.66
CA LEU A 212 49.93 -51.90 44.28
C LEU A 212 50.12 -51.33 45.69
N LYS A 213 49.55 -52.05 46.65
CA LYS A 213 49.72 -51.85 48.08
C LYS A 213 50.98 -52.63 48.47
N GLU A 214 52.08 -51.92 48.78
CA GLU A 214 53.20 -52.54 49.50
C GLU A 214 52.80 -52.70 50.97
N GLU A 215 53.03 -53.90 51.50
CA GLU A 215 52.83 -54.27 52.91
C GLU A 215 54.20 -54.27 53.62
N PRO A 216 54.29 -53.96 54.94
CA PRO A 216 55.51 -53.45 55.56
C PRO A 216 56.39 -54.58 56.11
N ARG A 217 57.70 -54.32 56.27
CA ARG A 217 58.57 -55.03 57.23
C ARG A 217 59.91 -54.32 57.47
N ARG A 218 60.13 -54.00 58.77
CA ARG A 218 61.35 -53.58 59.50
C ARG A 218 61.83 -52.15 59.38
#